data_AF-H9F8C9-F1
#
_entry.id   AF-H9F8C9-F1
#
_cell.length_a   1.000
_cell.length_b   1.000
_cell.length_c   1.000
_cell.angle_alpha   90.00
_cell.angle_beta   90.00
_cell.angle_gamma   90.00
#
_symmetry.space_group_name_H-M   'P 1'
#
loop_
_entity.id
_entity.type
_entity.pdbx_description
1 polymer ?
#
loop_
_entity_poly.entity_id
_entity_poly.type
_entity_poly.pdbx_seq_one_letter_code
_entity_poly.pdbx_strand_id
1 'polypeptide(L)'
;RDLKFCHPELKSGEYWVDPNQGCKLDAIKVFCNMETGETCISASPLNVPRKHWWTDSGAEKKHIWFGESMDGGFQFSYGNPELPEDVLDVQLAFLRLLSSRASQNITYHCKNSIAYMDQASGNVKKALKLMGSNEGEFKAEGNSKFTYTVLEDGCTKHTGEWSKTVFEYRTRKAVRLPIVDIAPYDIGGPDQEFGVDVGPVCFL
;
A
#
# COMPACT_ATOMS: atom_id res chain seq x y z
N ARG A 1 -15.11 10.90 -10.08
CA ARG A 1 -15.22 11.48 -11.45
C ARG A 1 -16.64 11.95 -11.82
N ASP A 2 -17.64 11.06 -11.81
CA ASP A 2 -19.02 11.37 -12.24
C ASP A 2 -19.65 12.48 -11.39
N LEU A 3 -19.47 12.41 -10.07
CA LEU A 3 -19.90 13.45 -9.13
C LEU A 3 -19.33 14.84 -9.47
N LYS A 4 -18.05 14.93 -9.83
CA LYS A 4 -17.39 16.17 -10.26
C LYS A 4 -18.02 16.75 -11.53
N PHE A 5 -18.40 15.90 -12.49
CA PHE A 5 -18.97 16.35 -13.76
C PHE A 5 -20.40 16.88 -13.58
N CYS A 6 -21.21 16.19 -12.79
CA CYS A 6 -22.60 16.59 -12.55
C CYS A 6 -22.74 17.74 -11.55
N HIS A 7 -21.80 17.85 -10.60
CA HIS A 7 -21.84 18.80 -9.49
C HIS A 7 -20.49 19.54 -9.34
N PRO A 8 -20.14 20.43 -10.29
CA PRO A 8 -18.85 21.12 -10.30
C PRO A 8 -18.65 22.09 -9.12
N GLU A 9 -19.71 22.42 -8.37
CA GLU A 9 -19.67 23.23 -7.16
C GLU A 9 -19.12 22.48 -5.93
N LEU A 10 -19.13 21.15 -5.96
CA LEU A 10 -18.63 20.34 -4.85
C LEU A 10 -17.12 20.42 -4.72
N LYS A 11 -16.64 20.37 -3.48
CA LYS A 11 -15.22 20.46 -3.14
C LYS A 11 -14.65 19.09 -2.80
N SER A 12 -13.32 18.96 -2.81
CA SER A 12 -12.67 17.74 -2.35
C SER A 12 -13.05 17.43 -0.89
N GLY A 13 -13.32 16.16 -0.59
CA GLY A 13 -13.84 15.75 0.70
C GLY A 13 -14.31 14.30 0.72
N GLU A 14 -14.95 13.90 1.82
CA GLU A 14 -15.54 12.57 1.96
C GLU A 14 -16.92 12.49 1.32
N TYR A 15 -17.17 11.43 0.57
CA TYR A 15 -18.43 11.15 -0.11
C TYR A 15 -18.77 9.67 -0.04
N TRP A 16 -20.04 9.34 -0.29
CA TRP A 16 -20.48 7.96 -0.52
C TRP A 16 -20.58 7.72 -2.02
N VAL A 17 -20.02 6.60 -2.48
CA VAL A 17 -20.10 6.18 -3.89
C VAL A 17 -20.55 4.73 -3.96
N ASP A 18 -21.27 4.41 -5.02
CA ASP A 18 -21.82 3.08 -5.27
C ASP A 18 -21.40 2.56 -6.67
N PRO A 19 -20.15 2.08 -6.82
CA PRO A 19 -19.60 1.65 -8.11
C PRO A 19 -20.34 0.48 -8.78
N ASN A 20 -20.80 -0.51 -8.01
CA ASN A 20 -21.54 -1.68 -8.51
C ASN A 20 -23.00 -1.36 -8.84
N GLN A 21 -23.52 -0.22 -8.35
CA GLN A 21 -24.90 0.23 -8.52
C GLN A 21 -25.91 -0.74 -7.90
N GLY A 22 -27.20 -0.51 -8.18
CA GLY A 22 -28.26 -1.38 -7.70
C GLY A 22 -28.65 -1.07 -6.26
N CYS A 23 -28.25 -1.92 -5.31
CA CYS A 23 -28.67 -1.77 -3.92
C CYS A 23 -27.83 -0.74 -3.19
N LYS A 24 -28.33 0.48 -3.00
CA LYS A 24 -27.59 1.62 -2.41
C LYS A 24 -27.09 1.42 -0.97
N LEU A 25 -27.37 0.29 -0.32
CA LEU A 25 -26.97 0.00 1.06
C LEU A 25 -25.54 -0.54 1.17
N ASP A 26 -24.93 -0.97 0.07
CA ASP A 26 -23.55 -1.46 0.00
C ASP A 26 -22.55 -0.40 -0.52
N ALA A 27 -22.99 0.85 -0.59
CA ALA A 27 -22.17 1.99 -0.97
C ALA A 27 -20.97 2.13 -0.01
N ILE A 28 -19.85 2.61 -0.53
CA ILE A 28 -18.62 2.80 0.23
C ILE A 28 -18.31 4.27 0.46
N LYS A 29 -17.76 4.57 1.63
CA LYS A 29 -17.27 5.91 1.98
C LYS A 29 -15.86 6.08 1.45
N VAL A 30 -15.65 7.16 0.68
CA VAL A 30 -14.40 7.44 -0.03
C VAL A 30 -14.02 8.91 0.10
N PHE A 31 -12.76 9.23 -0.17
CA PHE A 31 -12.35 10.61 -0.42
C PHE A 31 -12.40 10.89 -1.93
N CYS A 32 -13.13 11.92 -2.34
CA CYS A 32 -13.13 12.41 -3.71
C CYS A 32 -12.21 13.63 -3.80
N ASN A 33 -11.20 13.55 -4.68
CA ASN A 33 -10.45 14.74 -5.07
C ASN A 33 -11.20 15.41 -6.24
N MET A 34 -11.87 16.54 -6.01
CA MET A 34 -12.64 17.22 -7.05
C MET A 34 -11.75 18.00 -8.03
N GLU A 35 -10.47 18.25 -7.69
CA GLU A 35 -9.52 18.85 -8.63
C GLU A 35 -9.11 17.85 -9.71
N THR A 36 -8.80 16.61 -9.33
CA THR A 36 -8.34 15.56 -10.26
C THR A 36 -9.49 14.69 -10.77
N GLY A 37 -10.52 14.49 -9.96
CA GLY A 37 -11.63 13.54 -10.18
C GLY A 37 -11.38 12.15 -9.57
N GLU A 38 -10.29 11.96 -8.83
CA GLU A 38 -9.89 10.69 -8.21
C GLU A 38 -10.87 10.26 -7.11
N THR A 39 -11.11 8.95 -7.06
CA THR A 39 -11.80 8.26 -5.96
C THR A 39 -10.75 7.52 -5.14
N CYS A 40 -10.56 7.91 -3.87
CA CYS A 40 -9.55 7.34 -2.99
C CYS A 40 -10.19 6.55 -1.85
N ILE A 41 -9.82 5.28 -1.72
CA ILE A 41 -10.30 4.37 -0.67
C ILE A 41 -9.19 4.15 0.35
N SER A 42 -9.49 4.43 1.61
CA SER A 42 -8.58 4.21 2.74
C SER A 42 -8.44 2.72 3.07
N ALA A 43 -7.25 2.33 3.55
CA ALA A 43 -7.02 1.01 4.13
C ALA A 43 -7.75 0.85 5.47
N SER A 44 -8.12 -0.38 5.82
CA SER A 44 -8.66 -0.74 7.13
C SER A 44 -8.10 -2.11 7.52
N PRO A 45 -7.17 -2.19 8.50
CA PRO A 45 -6.63 -1.08 9.30
C PRO A 45 -5.68 -0.16 8.51
N LEU A 46 -5.53 1.09 8.98
CA LEU A 46 -4.71 2.13 8.33
C LEU A 46 -3.19 1.95 8.54
N ASN A 47 -2.80 1.24 9.60
CA ASN A 47 -1.40 1.07 9.95
C ASN A 47 -1.11 -0.29 10.59
N VAL A 48 0.17 -0.66 10.50
CA VAL A 48 0.81 -1.77 11.19
C VAL A 48 1.68 -1.15 12.31
N PRO A 49 1.49 -1.54 13.58
CA PRO A 49 2.20 -0.93 14.68
C PRO A 49 3.72 -1.14 14.58
N ARG A 50 4.46 -0.16 15.07
CA ARG A 50 5.92 -0.17 15.14
C ARG A 50 6.40 -1.11 16.24
N LYS A 51 7.00 -2.24 15.88
CA LYS A 51 7.60 -3.20 16.83
C LYS A 51 8.59 -4.14 16.14
N HIS A 52 9.19 -5.01 16.94
CA HIS A 52 9.90 -6.18 16.44
C HIS A 52 8.88 -7.23 15.96
N TRP A 53 8.86 -7.50 14.65
CA TRP A 53 7.89 -8.41 14.02
C TRP A 53 8.46 -9.78 13.66
N TRP A 54 9.77 -9.89 13.51
CA TRP A 54 10.39 -11.09 12.98
C TRP A 54 11.76 -11.32 13.61
N THR A 55 11.95 -12.52 14.14
CA THR A 55 13.24 -13.03 14.59
C THR A 55 13.71 -14.07 13.59
N ASP A 56 14.90 -13.87 13.01
CA ASP A 56 15.48 -14.84 12.09
C ASP A 56 16.26 -15.92 12.87
N SER A 57 15.98 -17.19 12.58
CA SER A 57 16.70 -18.34 13.12
C SER A 57 17.67 -18.96 12.11
N GLY A 58 17.67 -18.46 10.86
CA GLY A 58 18.53 -18.91 9.77
C GLY A 58 19.77 -18.05 9.56
N ALA A 59 20.72 -18.57 8.77
CA ALA A 59 21.94 -17.86 8.41
C ALA A 59 21.78 -16.94 7.18
N GLU A 60 20.74 -17.14 6.36
CA GLU A 60 20.53 -16.39 5.11
C GLU A 60 19.30 -15.48 5.18
N LYS A 61 19.53 -14.17 5.04
CA LYS A 61 18.44 -13.20 4.92
C LYS A 61 17.69 -13.35 3.60
N LYS A 62 16.37 -13.30 3.68
CA LYS A 62 15.44 -13.35 2.54
C LYS A 62 14.26 -12.40 2.76
N HIS A 63 13.50 -12.14 1.71
CA HIS A 63 12.22 -11.43 1.82
C HIS A 63 11.22 -12.28 2.62
N ILE A 64 10.58 -11.69 3.62
CA ILE A 64 9.55 -12.34 4.45
C ILE A 64 8.25 -11.54 4.33
N TRP A 65 7.19 -12.17 3.83
CA TRP A 65 5.86 -11.55 3.72
C TRP A 65 5.25 -11.34 5.11
N PHE A 66 4.79 -10.12 5.36
CA PHE A 66 4.19 -9.74 6.64
C PHE A 66 2.90 -10.51 6.89
N GLY A 67 1.96 -10.47 5.95
CA GLY A 67 0.64 -11.08 6.10
C GLY A 67 0.65 -12.61 6.10
N GLU A 68 1.62 -13.23 5.43
CA GLU A 68 1.67 -14.68 5.25
C GLU A 68 2.56 -15.42 6.26
N SER A 69 3.62 -14.78 6.77
CA SER A 69 4.68 -15.49 7.50
C SER A 69 4.93 -14.97 8.92
N MET A 70 4.54 -13.74 9.26
CA MET A 70 4.86 -13.15 10.56
C MET A 70 3.73 -13.36 11.57
N ASP A 71 4.08 -13.60 12.83
CA ASP A 71 3.11 -13.76 13.91
C ASP A 71 2.28 -12.47 14.11
N GLY A 72 0.96 -12.60 13.99
CA GLY A 72 0.04 -11.46 14.04
C GLY A 72 0.08 -10.56 12.80
N GLY A 73 0.74 -11.02 11.73
CA GLY A 73 0.65 -10.42 10.40
C GLY A 73 -0.74 -10.59 9.80
N PHE A 74 -1.10 -9.70 8.88
CA PHE A 74 -2.35 -9.74 8.13
C PHE A 74 -2.16 -9.06 6.77
N GLN A 75 -2.94 -9.47 5.77
CA GLN A 75 -3.01 -8.77 4.49
C GLN A 75 -3.85 -7.50 4.61
N PHE A 76 -3.53 -6.48 3.82
CA PHE A 76 -4.20 -5.18 3.87
C PHE A 76 -5.57 -5.24 3.19
N SER A 77 -6.61 -4.85 3.92
CA SER A 77 -7.98 -4.67 3.41
C SER A 77 -8.34 -3.19 3.26
N TYR A 78 -9.40 -2.88 2.51
CA TYR A 78 -9.75 -1.52 2.11
C TYR A 78 -11.25 -1.26 2.19
N GLY A 79 -11.63 -0.03 2.53
CA GLY A 79 -13.02 0.41 2.59
C GLY A 79 -13.66 0.23 3.97
N ASN A 80 -14.99 0.22 3.99
CA ASN A 80 -15.83 0.17 5.18
C ASN A 80 -15.76 -1.21 5.86
N PRO A 81 -15.15 -1.36 7.04
CA PRO A 81 -15.02 -2.66 7.71
C PRO A 81 -16.36 -3.26 8.18
N GLU A 82 -17.43 -2.46 8.20
CA GLU A 82 -18.79 -2.91 8.47
C GLU A 82 -19.44 -3.67 7.30
N LEU A 83 -18.89 -3.56 6.09
CA LEU A 83 -19.35 -4.31 4.92
C LEU A 83 -18.64 -5.67 4.84
N PRO A 84 -19.34 -6.72 4.36
CA PRO A 84 -18.70 -8.00 4.07
C PRO A 84 -17.55 -7.88 3.06
N GLU A 85 -16.54 -8.74 3.20
CA GLU A 85 -15.34 -8.73 2.33
C GLU A 85 -15.69 -8.94 0.85
N ASP A 86 -16.61 -9.86 0.55
CA ASP A 86 -17.07 -10.14 -0.81
C ASP A 86 -17.76 -8.93 -1.45
N VAL A 87 -18.45 -8.12 -0.65
CA VAL A 87 -19.07 -6.86 -1.10
C VAL A 87 -18.00 -5.82 -1.45
N LEU A 88 -16.98 -5.67 -0.60
CA LEU A 88 -15.86 -4.75 -0.84
C LEU A 88 -15.06 -5.14 -2.09
N ASP A 89 -14.84 -6.44 -2.30
CA ASP A 89 -14.17 -6.96 -3.50
C ASP A 89 -14.93 -6.63 -4.78
N VAL A 90 -16.26 -6.75 -4.76
CA VAL A 90 -17.11 -6.35 -5.89
C VAL A 90 -16.99 -4.84 -6.13
N GLN A 91 -17.08 -4.02 -5.09
CA GLN A 91 -16.95 -2.56 -5.25
C GLN A 91 -15.59 -2.16 -5.84
N LEU A 92 -14.50 -2.78 -5.40
CA LEU A 92 -13.16 -2.58 -5.96
C LEU A 92 -13.05 -3.07 -7.40
N ALA A 93 -13.68 -4.18 -7.76
CA ALA A 93 -13.71 -4.69 -9.14
C ALA A 93 -14.36 -3.68 -10.10
N PHE A 94 -15.49 -3.08 -9.71
CA PHE A 94 -16.13 -2.03 -10.50
C PHE A 94 -15.27 -0.76 -10.60
N LEU A 95 -14.64 -0.32 -9.51
CA LEU A 95 -13.73 0.83 -9.58
C LEU A 95 -12.54 0.60 -10.51
N ARG A 96 -11.97 -0.61 -10.51
CA ARG A 96 -10.91 -0.99 -11.45
C ARG A 96 -11.40 -0.93 -12.90
N LEU A 97 -12.64 -1.35 -13.17
CA LEU A 97 -13.24 -1.32 -14.51
C LEU A 97 -13.54 0.10 -14.98
N LEU A 98 -14.00 0.97 -14.09
CA LEU A 98 -14.41 2.35 -14.40
C LEU A 98 -13.22 3.32 -14.51
N SER A 99 -12.01 2.85 -14.19
CA SER A 99 -10.81 3.69 -14.05
C SER A 99 -9.70 3.30 -15.02
N SER A 100 -9.08 4.33 -15.60
CA SER A 100 -7.96 4.20 -16.53
C SER A 100 -6.61 4.15 -15.82
N ARG A 101 -6.55 4.64 -14.58
CA ARG A 101 -5.34 4.77 -13.77
C ARG A 101 -5.63 4.44 -12.32
N ALA A 102 -4.61 3.94 -11.63
CA ALA A 102 -4.62 3.78 -10.19
C ALA A 102 -3.25 4.14 -9.60
N SER A 103 -3.24 4.65 -8.37
CA SER A 103 -2.03 4.97 -7.62
C SER A 103 -2.21 4.70 -6.14
N GLN A 104 -1.13 4.33 -5.46
CA GLN A 104 -1.12 4.15 -4.03
C GLN A 104 0.27 4.41 -3.45
N ASN A 105 0.29 5.01 -2.26
CA ASN A 105 1.49 5.20 -1.45
C ASN A 105 1.48 4.29 -0.23
N ILE A 106 2.67 3.89 0.23
CA ILE A 106 2.86 3.15 1.47
C ILE A 106 4.12 3.64 2.17
N THR A 107 4.03 3.87 3.48
CA THR A 107 5.16 4.35 4.29
C THR A 107 5.67 3.21 5.15
N TYR A 108 6.94 2.89 5.00
CA TYR A 108 7.64 1.94 5.85
C TYR A 108 8.41 2.70 6.94
N HIS A 109 8.00 2.52 8.19
CA HIS A 109 8.73 3.03 9.35
C HIS A 109 9.81 2.03 9.75
N CYS A 110 11.03 2.49 9.95
CA CYS A 110 12.18 1.63 10.18
C CYS A 110 12.98 2.06 11.40
N LYS A 111 13.52 1.08 12.12
CA LYS A 111 14.60 1.25 13.09
C LYS A 111 15.58 0.10 12.89
N ASN A 112 16.82 0.44 12.56
CA ASN A 112 17.87 -0.52 12.18
C ASN A 112 17.46 -1.49 11.06
N SER A 113 16.70 -1.02 10.07
CA SER A 113 16.24 -1.83 8.95
C SER A 113 16.29 -1.03 7.65
N ILE A 114 16.98 -1.57 6.63
CA ILE A 114 17.04 -0.95 5.30
C ILE A 114 15.74 -1.19 4.53
N ALA A 115 15.16 -0.11 3.98
CA ALA A 115 13.92 -0.18 3.21
C ALA A 115 14.15 -0.18 1.69
N TYR A 116 15.12 0.61 1.21
CA TYR A 116 15.42 0.77 -0.22
C TYR A 116 16.93 0.85 -0.50
N MET A 117 17.56 2.02 -0.40
CA MET A 117 18.99 2.20 -0.67
C MET A 117 19.83 1.86 0.56
N ASP A 118 20.80 0.95 0.42
CA ASP A 118 21.79 0.72 1.47
C ASP A 118 23.00 1.64 1.25
N GLN A 119 23.19 2.63 2.12
CA GLN A 119 24.28 3.60 1.97
C GLN A 119 25.67 2.96 2.04
N ALA A 120 25.83 1.85 2.78
CA ALA A 120 27.14 1.20 2.92
C ALA A 120 27.54 0.45 1.64
N SER A 121 26.57 -0.15 0.94
CA SER A 121 26.81 -0.94 -0.27
C SER A 121 26.49 -0.21 -1.57
N GLY A 122 25.85 0.96 -1.50
CA GLY A 122 25.54 1.81 -2.65
C GLY A 122 24.56 1.18 -3.66
N ASN A 123 23.70 0.26 -3.22
CA ASN A 123 22.74 -0.44 -4.08
C ASN A 123 21.42 -0.72 -3.35
N VAL A 124 20.44 -1.25 -4.08
CA VAL A 124 19.06 -1.51 -3.61
C VAL A 124 18.75 -3.00 -3.45
N LYS A 125 19.76 -3.85 -3.27
CA LYS A 125 19.55 -5.31 -3.14
C LYS A 125 18.76 -5.70 -1.89
N LYS A 126 18.75 -4.84 -0.87
CA LYS A 126 17.99 -5.00 0.38
C LYS A 126 16.61 -4.35 0.33
N ALA A 127 16.20 -3.81 -0.81
CA ALA A 127 14.92 -3.14 -0.92
C ALA A 127 13.75 -4.11 -0.68
N LEU A 128 12.72 -3.61 -0.01
CA LEU A 128 11.51 -4.39 0.28
C LEU A 128 10.67 -4.64 -0.99
N LYS A 129 9.75 -5.59 -0.91
CA LYS A 129 8.77 -5.87 -1.97
C LYS A 129 7.37 -5.51 -1.49
N LEU A 130 6.50 -5.22 -2.44
CA LEU A 130 5.07 -5.01 -2.22
C LEU A 130 4.28 -6.01 -3.06
N MET A 131 3.20 -6.57 -2.52
CA MET A 131 2.30 -7.45 -3.26
C MET A 131 1.10 -6.65 -3.76
N GLY A 132 0.80 -6.73 -5.05
CA GLY A 132 -0.44 -6.20 -5.63
C GLY A 132 -1.58 -7.20 -5.56
N SER A 133 -2.83 -6.74 -5.76
CA SER A 133 -4.03 -7.60 -5.69
C SER A 133 -4.12 -8.70 -6.74
N ASN A 134 -3.25 -8.71 -7.74
CA ASN A 134 -3.21 -9.73 -8.78
C ASN A 134 -1.99 -10.65 -8.64
N GLU A 135 -1.48 -10.81 -7.41
CA GLU A 135 -0.28 -11.59 -7.05
C GLU A 135 1.02 -11.07 -7.68
N GLY A 136 0.97 -9.91 -8.35
CA GLY A 136 2.15 -9.28 -8.94
C GLY A 136 2.99 -8.60 -7.87
N GLU A 137 4.29 -8.88 -7.85
CA GLU A 137 5.24 -8.20 -6.95
C GLU A 137 5.71 -6.86 -7.55
N PHE A 138 5.67 -5.79 -6.75
CA PHE A 138 6.35 -4.53 -7.05
C PHE A 138 7.72 -4.49 -6.35
N LYS A 139 8.75 -4.08 -7.10
CA LYS A 139 10.17 -4.19 -6.70
C LYS A 139 10.94 -2.90 -6.94
N ALA A 140 12.13 -2.79 -6.35
CA ALA A 140 13.07 -1.72 -6.65
C ALA A 140 13.65 -1.82 -8.07
N GLU A 141 13.94 -3.03 -8.53
CA GLU A 141 14.59 -3.31 -9.81
C GLU A 141 13.88 -4.46 -10.55
N GLY A 142 14.06 -4.52 -11.88
CA GLY A 142 13.51 -5.56 -12.74
C GLY A 142 12.64 -4.98 -13.86
N ASN A 143 11.52 -5.64 -14.16
CA ASN A 143 10.60 -5.15 -15.19
C ASN A 143 10.02 -3.79 -14.80
N SER A 144 10.32 -2.75 -15.58
CA SER A 144 9.89 -1.37 -15.32
C SER A 144 8.38 -1.18 -15.16
N LYS A 145 7.56 -2.12 -15.66
CA LYS A 145 6.10 -2.10 -15.44
C LYS A 145 5.70 -2.46 -14.01
N PHE A 146 6.61 -2.99 -13.20
CA PHE A 146 6.41 -3.47 -11.84
C PHE A 146 7.42 -2.86 -10.87
N THR A 147 8.15 -1.82 -11.28
CA THR A 147 9.01 -1.07 -10.36
C THR A 147 8.21 0.04 -9.67
N TYR A 148 8.30 0.12 -8.35
CA TYR A 148 7.79 1.28 -7.59
C TYR A 148 8.79 2.44 -7.67
N THR A 149 8.33 3.63 -7.29
CA THR A 149 9.17 4.82 -7.09
C THR A 149 9.26 5.15 -5.61
N VAL A 150 10.36 5.78 -5.19
CA VAL A 150 10.56 6.21 -3.80
C VAL A 150 10.48 7.74 -3.73
N LEU A 151 9.62 8.25 -2.85
CA LEU A 151 9.37 9.69 -2.69
C LEU A 151 10.31 10.31 -1.63
N GLU A 152 10.66 9.53 -0.62
CA GLU A 152 11.55 9.89 0.50
C GLU A 152 12.21 8.61 1.03
N ASP A 153 13.52 8.62 1.28
CA ASP A 153 14.26 7.48 1.85
C ASP A 153 15.15 7.94 3.01
N GLY A 154 14.68 7.70 4.23
CA GLY A 154 15.43 7.91 5.46
C GLY A 154 15.97 6.62 6.09
N CYS A 155 15.74 5.45 5.47
CA CYS A 155 16.07 4.13 6.03
C CYS A 155 17.38 3.57 5.44
N THR A 156 18.37 4.44 5.17
CA THR A 156 19.56 4.05 4.40
C THR A 156 20.71 3.51 5.26
N LYS A 157 20.59 3.60 6.58
CA LYS A 157 21.57 3.16 7.60
C LYS A 157 20.89 2.69 8.88
N HIS A 158 21.62 1.94 9.69
CA HIS A 158 21.21 1.54 11.04
C HIS A 158 21.72 2.57 12.06
N THR A 159 20.85 3.48 12.49
CA THR A 159 21.20 4.59 13.41
C THR A 159 20.76 4.35 14.86
N GLY A 160 19.91 3.36 15.12
CA GLY A 160 19.21 3.13 16.38
C GLY A 160 17.94 3.96 16.57
N GLU A 161 17.67 4.91 15.67
CA GLU A 161 16.53 5.82 15.74
C GLU A 161 15.46 5.46 14.70
N TRP A 162 14.23 5.95 14.92
CA TRP A 162 13.13 5.76 13.97
C TRP A 162 13.27 6.72 12.78
N SER A 163 13.09 6.16 11.59
CA SER A 163 13.01 6.89 10.33
C SER A 163 11.90 6.29 9.46
N LYS A 164 11.77 6.75 8.22
CA LYS A 164 10.77 6.23 7.28
C LYS A 164 11.25 6.25 5.83
N THR A 165 10.62 5.42 5.00
CA THR A 165 10.72 5.46 3.53
C THR A 165 9.33 5.41 2.93
N VAL A 166 9.06 6.28 1.96
CA VAL A 166 7.75 6.39 1.31
C VAL A 166 7.83 5.87 -0.12
N PHE A 167 7.09 4.80 -0.39
CA PHE A 167 6.99 4.18 -1.71
C PHE A 167 5.70 4.61 -2.40
N GLU A 168 5.76 4.74 -3.73
CA GLU A 168 4.61 5.04 -4.59
C GLU A 168 4.60 4.05 -5.77
N TYR A 169 3.42 3.53 -6.11
CA TYR A 169 3.19 2.79 -7.34
C TYR A 169 2.04 3.41 -8.13
N ARG A 170 2.29 3.73 -9.41
CA ARG A 170 1.31 4.29 -10.35
C ARG A 170 1.18 3.39 -11.57
N THR A 171 -0.04 3.11 -12.02
CA THR A 171 -0.29 2.18 -13.14
C THR A 171 -1.51 2.56 -13.96
N ARG A 172 -1.50 2.20 -15.26
CA ARG A 172 -2.70 2.20 -16.13
C ARG A 172 -3.46 0.86 -16.10
N LYS A 173 -2.95 -0.13 -15.38
CA LYS A 173 -3.60 -1.43 -15.15
C LYS A 173 -4.07 -1.46 -13.70
N ALA A 174 -5.26 -0.92 -13.44
CA ALA A 174 -5.84 -0.76 -12.11
C ALA A 174 -5.99 -2.10 -11.36
N VAL A 175 -6.13 -3.21 -12.09
CA VAL A 175 -6.17 -4.59 -11.55
C VAL A 175 -4.97 -4.97 -10.67
N ARG A 176 -3.86 -4.24 -10.76
CA ARG A 176 -2.67 -4.49 -9.92
C ARG A 176 -2.80 -3.94 -8.49
N LEU A 177 -3.66 -2.94 -8.29
CA LEU A 177 -3.84 -2.27 -7.00
C LEU A 177 -5.21 -2.66 -6.38
N PRO A 178 -5.36 -2.56 -5.05
CA PRO A 178 -4.38 -2.06 -4.08
C PRO A 178 -3.20 -2.99 -3.74
N ILE A 179 -2.26 -2.48 -2.94
CA ILE A 179 -1.21 -3.26 -2.27
C ILE A 179 -1.85 -4.11 -1.18
N VAL A 180 -1.58 -5.42 -1.16
CA VAL A 180 -2.19 -6.37 -0.22
C VAL A 180 -1.21 -6.90 0.82
N ASP A 181 0.11 -6.83 0.55
CA ASP A 181 1.13 -7.26 1.50
C ASP A 181 2.47 -6.55 1.25
N ILE A 182 3.39 -6.67 2.20
CA ILE A 182 4.74 -6.11 2.19
C ILE A 182 5.75 -7.16 2.67
N ALA A 183 6.91 -7.22 2.01
CA ALA A 183 7.99 -8.10 2.42
C ALA A 183 9.31 -7.33 2.58
N PRO A 184 9.72 -6.98 3.81
CA PRO A 184 11.05 -6.48 4.09
C PRO A 184 12.12 -7.57 3.88
N TYR A 185 13.35 -7.15 3.57
CA TYR A 185 14.51 -8.04 3.45
C TYR A 185 15.45 -7.93 4.66
N ASP A 186 15.74 -6.70 5.10
CA ASP A 186 16.69 -6.44 6.17
C ASP A 186 16.02 -6.39 7.55
N ILE A 187 15.53 -7.55 7.99
CA ILE A 187 14.90 -7.78 9.31
C ILE A 187 15.47 -9.06 9.94
N GLY A 188 15.01 -9.41 11.15
CA GLY A 188 15.40 -10.64 11.85
C GLY A 188 16.38 -10.46 13.02
N GLY A 189 17.14 -9.37 13.03
CA GLY A 189 18.01 -9.01 14.15
C GLY A 189 17.25 -8.52 15.38
N PRO A 190 17.82 -8.66 16.59
CA PRO A 190 17.13 -8.37 17.86
C PRO A 190 16.78 -6.90 18.07
N ASP A 191 17.42 -5.99 17.33
CA ASP A 191 17.23 -4.54 17.37
C ASP A 191 16.57 -3.98 16.09
N GLN A 192 16.13 -4.87 15.19
CA GLN A 192 15.44 -4.49 13.95
C GLN A 192 13.94 -4.44 14.19
N GLU A 193 13.35 -3.27 13.98
CA GLU A 193 11.92 -3.02 14.17
C GLU A 193 11.34 -2.29 12.96
N PHE A 194 10.07 -2.53 12.67
CA PHE A 194 9.37 -1.79 11.64
C PHE A 194 7.88 -1.58 11.96
N GLY A 195 7.28 -0.64 11.24
CA GLY A 195 5.84 -0.43 11.17
C GLY A 195 5.46 0.09 9.79
N VAL A 196 4.17 0.18 9.50
CA VAL A 196 3.70 0.55 8.15
C VAL A 196 2.50 1.48 8.26
N ASP A 197 2.47 2.57 7.50
CA ASP A 197 1.24 3.30 7.23
C ASP A 197 0.81 3.03 5.79
N VAL A 198 -0.39 2.49 5.62
CA VAL A 198 -0.93 2.12 4.31
C VAL A 198 -1.75 3.29 3.78
N GLY A 199 -1.27 3.94 2.72
CA GLY A 199 -1.97 5.06 2.09
C GLY A 199 -3.21 4.59 1.32
N PRO A 200 -4.14 5.51 1.03
CA PRO A 200 -5.34 5.18 0.27
C PRO A 200 -4.97 4.76 -1.17
N VAL A 201 -5.75 3.83 -1.73
CA VAL A 201 -5.70 3.50 -3.15
C VAL A 201 -6.61 4.47 -3.91
N CYS A 202 -6.07 5.20 -4.88
CA CYS A 202 -6.78 6.20 -5.66
C CYS A 202 -6.97 5.75 -7.11
N PHE A 203 -8.17 5.96 -7.64
CA PHE A 203 -8.60 5.55 -8.98
C PHE A 203 -9.10 6.73 -9.82
N LEU A 204 -8.78 6.76 -11.13
CA LEU A 204 -9.20 7.79 -12.10
C LEU A 204 -9.55 7.27 -13.50
#